data_AF-A0A934ZQ46-F1
#
_entry.id   AF-A0A934ZQ46-F1
#
_cell.length_a   1.000
_cell.length_b   1.000
_cell.length_c   1.000
_cell.angle_alpha   90.00
_cell.angle_beta   90.00
_cell.angle_gamma   90.00
#
_symmetry.space_group_name_H-M   'P 1'
#
loop_
_entity.id
_entity.type
_entity.pdbx_description
1 polymer ?
#
loop_
_entity_poly.entity_id
_entity_poly.type
_entity_poly.pdbx_seq_one_letter_code
_entity_poly.pdbx_strand_id
1 'polypeptide(L)'
;MKLPPIDDAFFRGKALLLVEDALTRRLLKSCWQGHPEGMHITVRPVGGHTSVVALVRAARELGHRYVFGLVDRDFAMPSRAGDAVMRTERHEIENHLLDFDALARLSNGKTAAEIGEIAREKAVRVQAWMAVRRTLLEMKQDLPGVPPTRRSRRPGRLDCEAMAERFGLSEEP
;
A
#
# COMPACT_ATOMS: atom_id res chain seq x y z
N MET A 1 -0.38 -37.19 2.92
CA MET A 1 -1.67 -37.07 3.64
C MET A 1 -2.19 -35.66 3.38
N LYS A 2 -3.28 -35.49 2.60
CA LYS A 2 -3.90 -34.16 2.39
C LYS A 2 -4.73 -33.86 3.64
N LEU A 3 -4.41 -32.79 4.36
CA LEU A 3 -5.23 -32.32 5.48
C LEU A 3 -6.65 -32.02 4.95
N PRO A 4 -7.71 -32.38 5.71
CA PRO A 4 -9.07 -32.01 5.35
C PRO A 4 -9.18 -30.47 5.29
N PRO A 5 -10.01 -29.91 4.41
CA PRO A 5 -10.22 -28.47 4.35
C PRO A 5 -10.76 -27.98 5.70
N ILE A 6 -10.04 -27.06 6.33
CA ILE A 6 -10.47 -26.41 7.57
C ILE A 6 -11.65 -25.50 7.21
N ASP A 7 -12.85 -25.79 7.74
CA ASP A 7 -13.99 -24.87 7.69
C ASP A 7 -13.79 -23.74 8.70
N ASP A 8 -12.89 -22.82 8.34
CA ASP A 8 -12.62 -21.63 9.12
C ASP A 8 -13.62 -20.53 8.76
N ALA A 9 -14.39 -20.08 9.75
CA ALA A 9 -15.32 -18.95 9.65
C ALA A 9 -14.67 -17.67 9.09
N PHE A 10 -13.36 -17.52 9.30
CA PHE A 10 -12.58 -16.41 8.80
C PHE A 10 -12.47 -16.41 7.26
N PHE A 11 -12.32 -17.58 6.66
CA PHE A 11 -12.17 -17.78 5.22
C PHE A 11 -13.51 -18.08 4.50
N ARG A 12 -14.64 -18.11 5.22
CA ARG A 12 -15.97 -18.27 4.59
C ARG A 12 -16.29 -17.10 3.67
N GLY A 13 -16.75 -17.41 2.47
CA GLY A 13 -17.10 -16.47 1.40
C GLY A 13 -16.60 -16.95 0.03
N LYS A 14 -17.06 -16.34 -1.06
CA LYS A 14 -16.57 -16.67 -2.41
C LYS A 14 -15.15 -16.13 -2.64
N ALA A 15 -14.86 -14.92 -2.15
CA ALA A 15 -13.52 -14.33 -2.14
C ALA A 15 -13.31 -13.44 -0.90
N LEU A 16 -12.09 -13.45 -0.36
CA LEU A 16 -11.65 -12.65 0.77
C LEU A 16 -10.54 -11.70 0.34
N LEU A 17 -10.74 -10.39 0.56
CA LEU A 17 -9.73 -9.36 0.39
C LEU A 17 -9.29 -8.83 1.75
N LEU A 18 -8.01 -8.98 2.05
CA LEU A 18 -7.37 -8.45 3.25
C LEU A 18 -6.76 -7.09 2.94
N VAL A 19 -7.04 -6.11 3.79
CA VAL A 19 -6.56 -4.72 3.66
C VAL A 19 -5.89 -4.26 4.94
N GLU A 20 -5.14 -3.17 4.87
CA GLU A 20 -4.33 -2.69 5.99
C GLU A 20 -5.19 -2.16 7.14
N ASP A 21 -6.23 -1.39 6.81
CA ASP A 21 -6.98 -0.58 7.77
C ASP A 21 -8.49 -0.50 7.44
N ALA A 22 -9.24 0.11 8.36
CA ALA A 22 -10.69 0.22 8.27
C ALA A 22 -11.19 1.26 7.25
N LEU A 23 -10.40 2.30 6.96
CA LEU A 23 -10.72 3.33 5.98
C LEU A 23 -10.65 2.75 4.57
N THR A 24 -9.58 2.02 4.25
CA THR A 24 -9.44 1.26 2.99
C THR A 24 -10.65 0.34 2.77
N ARG A 25 -11.05 -0.41 3.80
CA ARG A 25 -12.26 -1.26 3.73
C ARG A 25 -13.52 -0.45 3.43
N ARG A 26 -13.71 0.69 4.10
CA ARG A 26 -14.90 1.54 3.91
C ARG A 26 -14.95 2.06 2.48
N LEU A 27 -13.82 2.51 1.96
CA LEU A 27 -13.68 2.99 0.60
C LEU A 27 -14.03 1.92 -0.43
N LEU A 28 -13.39 0.75 -0.35
CA LEU A 28 -13.65 -0.33 -1.32
C LEU A 28 -15.10 -0.78 -1.27
N LYS A 29 -15.70 -0.82 -0.08
CA LYS A 29 -17.14 -1.09 0.06
C LYS A 29 -18.00 -0.05 -0.64
N SER A 30 -17.68 1.24 -0.55
CA SER A 30 -18.42 2.27 -1.29
C SER A 30 -18.21 2.17 -2.80
N CYS A 31 -16.99 1.87 -3.28
CA CYS A 31 -16.72 1.71 -4.70
C CYS A 31 -17.46 0.51 -5.32
N TRP A 32 -17.67 -0.54 -4.52
CA TRP A 32 -18.37 -1.75 -4.96
C TRP A 32 -19.86 -1.79 -4.62
N GLN A 33 -20.41 -0.73 -4.02
CA GLN A 33 -21.86 -0.62 -3.87
C GLN A 33 -22.53 -0.67 -5.24
N GLY A 34 -23.41 -1.64 -5.44
CA GLY A 34 -24.14 -1.83 -6.71
C GLY A 34 -23.36 -2.59 -7.79
N HIS A 35 -22.11 -3.00 -7.56
CA HIS A 35 -21.36 -3.83 -8.50
C HIS A 35 -21.59 -5.33 -8.20
N PRO A 36 -22.17 -6.12 -9.12
CA PRO A 36 -22.55 -7.52 -8.86
C PRO A 36 -21.41 -8.39 -8.35
N GLU A 37 -20.22 -8.23 -8.94
CA GLU A 37 -18.99 -8.95 -8.60
C GLU A 37 -18.44 -8.51 -7.23
N GLY A 38 -18.51 -7.23 -6.92
CA GLY A 38 -18.06 -6.67 -5.64
C GLY A 38 -18.86 -7.21 -4.45
N MET A 39 -20.13 -7.56 -4.65
CA MET A 39 -20.97 -8.20 -3.62
C MET A 39 -20.49 -9.59 -3.20
N HIS A 40 -19.62 -10.23 -3.98
CA HIS A 40 -19.04 -11.54 -3.66
C HIS A 40 -17.70 -11.46 -2.92
N ILE A 41 -17.18 -10.24 -2.71
CA ILE A 41 -15.89 -10.00 -2.07
C ILE A 41 -16.10 -9.55 -0.63
N THR A 42 -15.62 -10.35 0.32
CA THR A 42 -15.56 -9.94 1.72
C THR A 42 -14.28 -9.16 1.95
N VAL A 43 -14.37 -7.90 2.41
CA VAL A 43 -13.21 -7.07 2.74
C VAL A 43 -12.97 -7.03 4.25
N ARG A 44 -11.76 -7.39 4.70
CA ARG A 44 -11.37 -7.41 6.12
C ARG A 44 -10.07 -6.62 6.39
N PRO A 45 -10.05 -5.72 7.38
CA PRO A 45 -8.82 -5.07 7.80
C PRO A 45 -8.02 -6.01 8.72
N VAL A 46 -6.70 -6.07 8.55
CA VAL A 46 -5.85 -7.00 9.32
C VAL A 46 -4.61 -6.35 9.95
N GLY A 47 -4.47 -5.03 9.90
CA GLY A 47 -3.42 -4.31 10.62
C GLY A 47 -2.11 -4.24 9.85
N GLY A 48 -2.14 -3.47 8.76
CA GLY A 48 -0.94 -3.09 8.00
C GLY A 48 -0.33 -4.18 7.13
N HIS A 49 0.63 -3.75 6.32
CA HIS A 49 1.22 -4.47 5.19
C HIS A 49 1.59 -5.92 5.49
N THR A 50 2.44 -6.14 6.49
CA THR A 50 2.96 -7.48 6.80
C THR A 50 1.86 -8.42 7.32
N SER A 51 0.73 -7.92 7.84
CA SER A 51 -0.38 -8.78 8.29
C SER A 51 -1.11 -9.30 7.09
N VAL A 52 -1.39 -8.41 6.13
CA VAL A 52 -1.96 -8.77 4.84
C VAL A 52 -1.09 -9.82 4.17
N VAL A 53 0.22 -9.56 4.03
CA VAL A 53 1.15 -10.49 3.38
C VAL A 53 1.22 -11.84 4.10
N ALA A 54 1.36 -11.85 5.42
CA ALA A 54 1.49 -13.08 6.20
C ALA A 54 0.20 -13.92 6.14
N LEU A 55 -0.97 -13.30 6.30
CA LEU A 55 -2.25 -14.02 6.29
C LEU A 55 -2.59 -14.54 4.89
N VAL A 56 -2.36 -13.76 3.83
CA VAL A 56 -2.56 -14.25 2.45
C VAL A 56 -1.66 -15.45 2.16
N ARG A 57 -0.38 -15.37 2.57
CA ARG A 57 0.55 -16.48 2.40
C ARG A 57 0.09 -17.74 3.15
N ALA A 58 -0.21 -17.61 4.45
CA ALA A 58 -0.65 -18.73 5.27
C ALA A 58 -1.95 -19.36 4.74
N ALA A 59 -2.92 -18.53 4.35
CA ALA A 59 -4.19 -19.01 3.78
C ALA A 59 -3.97 -19.82 2.49
N ARG A 60 -3.06 -19.37 1.62
CA ARG A 60 -2.74 -20.08 0.38
C ARG A 60 -1.98 -21.38 0.62
N GLU A 61 -1.05 -21.40 1.59
CA GLU A 61 -0.36 -22.62 2.03
C GLU A 61 -1.35 -23.66 2.60
N LEU A 62 -2.44 -23.21 3.21
CA LEU A 62 -3.55 -24.04 3.68
C LEU A 62 -4.57 -24.43 2.58
N GLY A 63 -4.36 -23.98 1.34
CA GLY A 63 -5.19 -24.33 0.19
C GLY A 63 -6.37 -23.38 -0.09
N HIS A 64 -6.50 -22.27 0.63
CA HIS A 64 -7.50 -21.25 0.35
C HIS A 64 -7.07 -20.40 -0.85
N ARG A 65 -7.61 -20.73 -2.04
CA ARG A 65 -7.23 -20.09 -3.31
C ARG A 65 -7.79 -18.68 -3.53
N TYR A 66 -8.91 -18.36 -2.87
CA TYR A 66 -9.64 -17.09 -3.06
C TYR A 66 -9.37 -16.07 -1.94
N VAL A 67 -8.11 -16.01 -1.49
CA VAL A 67 -7.64 -15.03 -0.51
C VAL A 67 -6.61 -14.13 -1.18
N PHE A 68 -6.88 -12.83 -1.10
CA PHE A 68 -6.12 -11.77 -1.75
C PHE A 68 -5.77 -10.68 -0.74
N GLY A 69 -4.72 -9.92 -1.04
CA GLY A 69 -4.34 -8.74 -0.28
C GLY A 69 -4.35 -7.48 -1.14
N LEU A 70 -4.67 -6.35 -0.53
CA LEU A 70 -4.38 -5.02 -1.07
C LEU A 70 -3.59 -4.25 -0.01
N VAL A 71 -2.46 -3.69 -0.41
CA VAL A 71 -1.61 -2.86 0.43
C VAL A 71 -1.18 -1.61 -0.33
N ASP A 72 -0.83 -0.58 0.41
CA ASP A 72 -0.20 0.60 -0.13
C ASP A 72 1.13 0.25 -0.79
N ARG A 73 1.46 1.02 -1.82
CA ARG A 73 2.73 0.88 -2.51
C ARG A 73 3.87 1.34 -1.61
N ASP A 74 3.63 2.35 -0.79
CA ASP A 74 4.66 3.09 -0.09
C ASP A 74 5.79 3.45 -1.07
N PHE A 75 7.02 3.04 -0.75
CA PHE A 75 8.23 3.21 -1.54
C PHE A 75 8.59 1.96 -2.36
N ALA A 76 7.70 0.98 -2.49
CA ALA A 76 7.91 -0.21 -3.29
C ALA A 76 7.49 -0.01 -4.76
N MET A 77 7.78 -1.00 -5.60
CA MET A 77 7.24 -1.05 -6.96
C MET A 77 5.78 -1.54 -6.94
N PRO A 78 4.91 -1.04 -7.84
CA PRO A 78 3.54 -1.54 -7.96
C PRO A 78 3.53 -3.04 -8.31
N SER A 79 2.45 -3.74 -7.93
CA SER A 79 2.29 -5.18 -8.19
C SER A 79 2.03 -5.45 -9.66
N ARG A 80 2.35 -6.67 -10.09
CA ARG A 80 1.98 -7.16 -11.44
C ARG A 80 0.63 -7.85 -11.39
N ALA A 81 -0.04 -7.94 -12.54
CA ALA A 81 -1.28 -8.69 -12.66
C ALA A 81 -1.06 -10.16 -12.25
N GLY A 82 -1.94 -10.67 -11.38
CA GLY A 82 -1.87 -12.03 -10.86
C GLY A 82 -1.19 -12.18 -9.48
N ASP A 83 -0.61 -11.11 -8.94
CA ASP A 83 -0.04 -11.13 -7.59
C ASP A 83 -1.12 -11.42 -6.54
N ALA A 84 -0.76 -12.25 -5.55
CA ALA A 84 -1.64 -12.58 -4.42
C ALA A 84 -2.00 -11.38 -3.56
N VAL A 85 -1.03 -10.47 -3.45
CA VAL A 85 -1.10 -9.23 -2.70
C VAL A 85 -0.78 -8.13 -3.69
N MET A 86 -1.81 -7.37 -4.03
CA MET A 86 -1.70 -6.24 -4.95
C MET A 86 -1.17 -5.02 -4.17
N ARG A 87 -0.26 -4.29 -4.80
CA ARG A 87 0.18 -2.96 -4.38
C ARG A 87 -0.47 -1.93 -5.30
N THR A 88 -0.97 -0.86 -4.71
CA THR A 88 -1.56 0.25 -5.46
C THR A 88 -0.57 0.87 -6.45
N GLU A 89 -1.08 1.54 -7.49
CA GLU A 89 -0.23 2.28 -8.42
C GLU A 89 0.30 3.58 -7.80
N ARG A 90 -0.48 4.20 -6.90
CA ARG A 90 -0.11 5.39 -6.14
C ARG A 90 0.58 5.02 -4.83
N HIS A 91 1.13 6.01 -4.14
CA HIS A 91 1.88 5.80 -2.88
C HIS A 91 0.99 5.17 -1.80
N GLU A 92 -0.13 5.83 -1.52
CA GLU A 92 -1.19 5.38 -0.61
C GLU A 92 -2.51 5.29 -1.39
N ILE A 93 -3.45 4.49 -0.89
CA ILE A 93 -4.77 4.36 -1.49
C ILE A 93 -5.55 5.69 -1.48
N GLU A 94 -5.34 6.52 -0.45
CA GLU A 94 -5.93 7.85 -0.30
C GLU A 94 -5.53 8.78 -1.44
N ASN A 95 -4.36 8.57 -2.05
CA ASN A 95 -3.96 9.35 -3.21
C ASN A 95 -4.84 9.09 -4.44
N HIS A 96 -5.58 7.99 -4.49
CA HIS A 96 -6.60 7.76 -5.54
C HIS A 96 -7.87 8.59 -5.31
N LEU A 97 -8.06 9.13 -4.10
CA LEU A 97 -9.24 9.93 -3.73
C LEU A 97 -8.98 11.44 -3.78
N LEU A 98 -7.80 11.87 -4.21
CA LEU A 98 -7.52 13.28 -4.41
C LEU A 98 -8.36 13.81 -5.57
N ASP A 99 -9.47 14.46 -5.21
CA ASP A 99 -10.35 15.16 -6.13
C ASP A 99 -9.81 16.59 -6.36
N PHE A 100 -8.94 16.72 -7.38
CA PHE A 100 -8.35 18.01 -7.73
C PHE A 100 -9.39 19.01 -8.26
N ASP A 101 -10.52 18.54 -8.80
CA ASP A 101 -11.63 19.41 -9.22
C ASP A 101 -12.37 20.00 -8.02
N ALA A 102 -12.60 19.21 -6.98
CA ALA A 102 -13.14 19.72 -5.72
C ALA A 102 -12.17 20.71 -5.06
N LEU A 103 -10.87 20.41 -5.04
CA LEU A 103 -9.85 21.32 -4.52
C LEU A 103 -9.76 22.63 -5.34
N ALA A 104 -9.93 22.55 -6.67
CA ALA A 104 -9.96 23.72 -7.55
C ALA A 104 -11.06 24.71 -7.16
N ARG A 105 -12.27 24.18 -6.92
CA ARG A 105 -13.42 24.97 -6.47
C ARG A 105 -13.19 25.70 -5.15
N LEU A 106 -12.31 25.16 -4.28
CA LEU A 106 -11.98 25.75 -2.98
C LEU A 106 -10.77 26.70 -3.03
N SER A 107 -10.04 26.74 -4.14
CA SER A 107 -8.73 27.43 -4.24
C SER A 107 -8.79 28.91 -4.61
N ASN A 108 -9.99 29.45 -4.88
CA ASN A 108 -10.21 30.82 -5.35
C ASN A 108 -9.31 31.21 -6.55
N GLY A 109 -9.44 30.48 -7.65
CA GLY A 109 -8.88 30.90 -8.95
C GLY A 109 -7.80 30.00 -9.53
N LYS A 110 -7.49 28.84 -8.92
CA LYS A 110 -6.63 27.82 -9.54
C LYS A 110 -7.47 26.71 -10.16
N THR A 111 -7.01 26.22 -11.30
CA THR A 111 -7.56 25.04 -11.98
C THR A 111 -7.12 23.75 -11.28
N ALA A 112 -7.82 22.64 -11.55
CA ALA A 112 -7.47 21.32 -11.03
C ALA A 112 -6.04 20.90 -11.44
N ALA A 113 -5.64 21.22 -12.68
CA ALA A 113 -4.30 20.94 -13.18
C ALA A 113 -3.22 21.70 -12.39
N GLU A 114 -3.43 23.00 -12.14
CA GLU A 114 -2.49 23.81 -11.34
C GLU A 114 -2.38 23.32 -9.90
N ILE A 115 -3.48 22.89 -9.28
CA ILE A 115 -3.44 22.32 -7.93
C ILE A 115 -2.74 20.96 -7.93
N GLY A 116 -2.98 20.13 -8.93
CA GLY A 116 -2.27 18.87 -9.13
C GLY A 116 -0.76 19.10 -9.20
N GLU A 117 -0.33 20.11 -9.96
CA GLU A 117 1.09 20.45 -10.07
C GLU A 117 1.68 20.98 -8.76
N ILE A 118 0.97 21.86 -8.05
CA ILE A 118 1.39 22.34 -6.72
C ILE A 118 1.51 21.18 -5.73
N ALA A 119 0.55 20.26 -5.73
CA ALA A 119 0.59 19.07 -4.88
C ALA A 119 1.79 18.19 -5.23
N ARG A 120 2.07 18.01 -6.53
CA ARG A 120 3.23 17.27 -7.04
C ARG A 120 4.55 17.90 -6.60
N GLU A 121 4.71 19.21 -6.80
CA GLU A 121 5.92 19.94 -6.39
C GLU A 121 6.15 19.83 -4.87
N LYS A 122 5.10 19.99 -4.07
CA LYS A 122 5.21 19.81 -2.61
C LYS A 122 5.60 18.39 -2.25
N ALA A 123 4.99 17.39 -2.89
CA ALA A 123 5.31 15.98 -2.68
C ALA A 123 6.78 15.68 -3.00
N VAL A 124 7.32 16.25 -4.09
CA VAL A 124 8.75 16.11 -4.46
C VAL A 124 9.66 16.68 -3.37
N ARG A 125 9.37 17.89 -2.86
CA ARG A 125 10.21 18.54 -1.85
C ARG A 125 10.30 17.75 -0.54
N VAL A 126 9.27 16.99 -0.19
CA VAL A 126 9.26 16.16 1.03
C VAL A 126 9.82 14.75 0.81
N GLN A 127 10.24 14.38 -0.40
CA GLN A 127 10.78 13.03 -0.67
C GLN A 127 12.00 12.70 0.17
N ALA A 128 12.96 13.64 0.29
CA ALA A 128 14.14 13.45 1.13
C ALA A 128 13.77 13.29 2.61
N TRP A 129 12.82 14.09 3.10
CA TRP A 129 12.30 13.95 4.47
C TRP A 129 11.63 12.59 4.70
N MET A 130 10.85 12.11 3.74
CA MET A 130 10.20 10.80 3.79
C MET A 130 11.24 9.66 3.75
N ALA A 131 12.30 9.80 2.95
CA ALA A 131 13.42 8.85 2.94
C ALA A 131 14.16 8.83 4.29
N VAL A 132 14.46 10.00 4.87
CA VAL A 132 15.07 10.10 6.20
C VAL A 132 14.17 9.50 7.28
N ARG A 133 12.85 9.76 7.22
CA ARG A 133 11.88 9.18 8.16
C ARG A 133 11.87 7.66 8.09
N ARG A 134 12.00 7.09 6.89
CA ARG A 134 12.16 5.65 6.70
C ARG A 134 13.47 5.14 7.32
N THR A 135 14.60 5.78 7.05
CA THR A 135 15.89 5.41 7.65
C THR A 135 15.83 5.45 9.17
N LEU A 136 15.25 6.50 9.75
CA LEU A 136 15.06 6.62 11.20
C LEU A 136 14.14 5.53 11.76
N LEU A 137 13.10 5.14 11.02
CA LEU A 137 12.24 4.03 11.41
C LEU A 137 13.03 2.72 11.42
N GLU A 138 13.83 2.45 10.38
CA GLU A 138 14.70 1.27 10.28
C GLU A 138 15.72 1.25 11.43
N MET A 139 16.39 2.38 11.71
CA MET A 139 17.32 2.51 12.85
C MET A 139 16.63 2.24 14.19
N LYS A 140 15.41 2.76 14.38
CA LYS A 140 14.62 2.53 15.60
C LYS A 140 14.27 1.05 15.79
N GLN A 141 14.07 0.31 14.71
CA GLN A 141 13.79 -1.13 14.75
C GLN A 141 15.03 -1.96 15.12
N ASP A 142 16.23 -1.44 14.87
CA ASP A 142 17.49 -2.10 15.19
C ASP A 142 17.98 -1.80 16.63
N LEU A 143 17.33 -0.89 17.36
CA LEU A 143 17.70 -0.57 18.75
C LEU A 143 17.28 -1.69 19.73
N PRO A 144 18.19 -2.14 20.63
CA PRO A 144 17.87 -3.16 21.63
C PRO A 144 16.85 -2.65 22.64
N GLY A 145 15.84 -3.47 22.96
CA GLY A 145 14.79 -3.16 23.93
C GLY A 145 13.55 -2.46 23.35
N VAL A 146 13.57 -2.07 22.07
CA VAL A 146 12.35 -1.64 21.35
C VAL A 146 11.67 -2.90 20.82
N PRO A 147 10.38 -3.17 21.16
CA PRO A 147 9.65 -4.27 20.55
C PRO A 147 9.68 -4.10 19.03
N PRO A 148 10.00 -5.14 18.25
CA PRO A 148 10.20 -4.98 16.81
C PRO A 148 8.92 -4.46 16.16
N THR A 149 8.92 -3.21 15.70
CA THR A 149 8.02 -2.83 14.63
C THR A 149 8.58 -3.43 13.36
N ARG A 150 7.94 -4.48 12.85
CA ARG A 150 8.12 -5.14 11.54
C ARG A 150 9.33 -4.75 10.67
N ARG A 151 10.21 -5.74 10.46
CA ARG A 151 11.10 -5.81 9.29
C ARG A 151 10.29 -5.64 8.00
N SER A 152 10.41 -4.51 7.32
CA SER A 152 10.25 -4.51 5.86
C SER A 152 11.38 -5.38 5.31
N ARG A 153 11.08 -6.32 4.41
CA ARG A 153 12.15 -7.04 3.69
C ARG A 153 13.01 -5.97 3.05
N ARG A 154 14.32 -5.92 3.38
CA ARG A 154 15.29 -5.10 2.66
C ARG A 154 15.03 -5.29 1.16
N PRO A 155 14.51 -4.30 0.42
CA PRO A 155 14.72 -4.31 -1.02
C PRO A 155 16.24 -4.35 -1.19
N GLY A 156 16.75 -5.11 -2.16
CA GLY A 156 18.18 -5.15 -2.45
C GLY A 156 18.73 -3.72 -2.43
N ARG A 157 19.88 -3.52 -1.75
CA ARG A 157 20.52 -2.21 -1.50
C ARG A 157 20.13 -1.25 -2.63
N LEU A 158 19.30 -0.26 -2.29
CA LEU A 158 19.09 0.86 -3.20
C LEU A 158 20.47 1.46 -3.39
N ASP A 159 21.00 1.27 -4.59
CA ASP A 159 22.27 1.85 -4.99
C ASP A 159 22.07 3.36 -5.00
N CYS A 160 22.71 4.03 -4.03
CA CYS A 160 22.62 5.48 -3.89
C CYS A 160 23.16 6.19 -5.13
N GLU A 161 24.13 5.59 -5.84
CA GLU A 161 24.67 6.14 -7.08
C GLU A 161 23.62 6.09 -8.20
N ALA A 162 22.91 4.95 -8.34
CA ALA A 162 21.83 4.81 -9.33
C ALA A 162 20.63 5.73 -9.06
N MET A 163 20.38 6.09 -7.79
CA MET A 163 19.35 7.08 -7.43
C MET A 163 19.82 8.51 -7.71
N ALA A 164 21.07 8.85 -7.37
CA ALA A 164 21.64 10.17 -7.64
C ALA A 164 21.66 10.48 -9.15
N GLU A 165 22.05 9.50 -9.97
CA GLU A 165 22.09 9.62 -11.43
C GLU A 165 20.68 9.76 -12.05
N ARG A 166 19.69 9.02 -11.52
CA ARG A 166 18.29 9.07 -11.98
C ARG A 166 17.57 10.36 -11.60
N PHE A 167 17.95 10.99 -10.49
CA PHE A 167 17.35 12.22 -9.99
C PHE A 167 18.19 13.48 -10.28
N GLY A 168 19.28 13.35 -11.03
CA GLY A 168 20.14 14.49 -11.42
C GLY A 168 20.83 15.16 -10.23
N LEU A 169 21.09 14.41 -9.17
CA LEU A 169 21.78 14.87 -7.96
C LEU A 169 23.26 14.49 -8.03
N SER A 170 23.95 14.87 -9.11
CA SER A 170 25.42 14.87 -9.12
C SER A 170 25.89 16.15 -8.45
N GLU A 171 26.68 16.03 -7.38
CA GLU A 171 27.44 17.17 -6.86
C GLU A 171 28.41 17.61 -7.96
N GLU A 172 28.18 18.79 -8.54
CA GLU A 172 29.22 19.48 -9.28
C GLU A 172 30.31 19.96 -8.29
N PRO A 173 31.59 19.91 -8.68
CA PRO A 173 32.75 20.01 -7.79
C PRO A 173 32.91 21.36 -7.07
#